data_AF-A0A7Y4U507-F1
#
_entry.id   AF-A0A7Y4U507-F1
#
_cell.length_a   1.000
_cell.length_b   1.000
_cell.length_c   1.000
_cell.angle_alpha   90.00
_cell.angle_beta   90.00
_cell.angle_gamma   90.00
#
_symmetry.space_group_name_H-M   'P 1'
#
loop_
_entity.id
_entity.type
_entity.pdbx_description
1 polymer ?
#
loop_
_entity_poly.entity_id
_entity_poly.type
_entity_poly.pdbx_seq_one_letter_code
_entity_poly.pdbx_strand_id
1 'polypeptide(L)'
;MQGTVPSETVPPEASPEDSYRYDPAGKRDPFFSPLYRVTEQGDMTSDEAKTPLQRLDLGQFKVVGIILETPEPKALIEDNSGLGYIVTSGTLIGSNGGVIKSIEPNRILVEEYETDFFGKRQAFEKEMPLTVAESGTEGTSKGK
;
A
#
# COMPACT_ATOMS: atom_id res chain seq x y z
N MET A 1 -72.85 -5.07 28.65
CA MET A 1 -71.73 -4.52 27.85
C MET A 1 -70.48 -5.31 28.24
N GLN A 2 -70.11 -6.31 27.43
CA GLN A 2 -68.93 -7.14 27.67
C GLN A 2 -67.82 -6.63 26.74
N GLY A 3 -66.72 -6.14 27.32
CA GLY A 3 -65.53 -5.73 26.58
C GLY A 3 -64.62 -6.93 26.37
N THR A 4 -64.41 -7.30 25.11
CA THR A 4 -63.47 -8.34 24.69
C THR A 4 -62.06 -7.77 24.68
N VAL A 5 -61.13 -8.43 25.39
CA VAL A 5 -59.68 -8.27 25.21
C VAL A 5 -59.24 -9.15 24.04
N PRO A 6 -58.57 -8.64 22.99
CA PRO A 6 -57.95 -9.51 22.00
C PRO A 6 -56.55 -9.94 22.45
N SER A 7 -56.36 -11.25 22.34
CA SER A 7 -55.20 -12.06 22.73
C SER A 7 -53.91 -11.65 22.02
N GLU A 8 -52.83 -11.58 22.79
CA GLU A 8 -51.44 -11.48 22.34
C GLU A 8 -51.07 -12.71 21.50
N THR A 9 -50.66 -12.49 20.25
CA THR A 9 -50.22 -13.56 19.33
C THR A 9 -48.75 -13.87 19.60
N VAL A 10 -48.50 -15.00 20.27
CA VAL A 10 -47.16 -15.58 20.43
C VAL A 10 -46.72 -16.20 19.08
N PRO A 11 -45.51 -15.89 18.56
CA PRO A 11 -44.99 -16.50 17.34
C PRO A 11 -44.83 -18.02 17.48
N PRO A 12 -45.11 -18.82 16.43
CA PRO A 12 -45.01 -20.27 16.52
C PRO A 12 -43.56 -20.73 16.71
N GLU A 13 -43.39 -21.57 17.73
CA GLU A 13 -42.19 -22.31 18.12
C GLU A 13 -41.61 -23.09 16.93
N ALA A 14 -40.35 -22.83 16.59
CA ALA A 14 -39.64 -23.48 15.49
C ALA A 14 -39.29 -24.93 15.84
N SER A 15 -39.71 -25.87 15.00
CA SER A 15 -39.34 -27.29 15.06
C SER A 15 -37.85 -27.49 14.74
N PRO A 16 -37.13 -28.41 15.42
CA PRO A 16 -35.68 -28.56 15.32
C PRO A 16 -35.18 -29.30 14.06
N GLU A 17 -35.97 -29.39 12.98
CA GLU A 17 -35.66 -30.24 11.82
C GLU A 17 -35.34 -29.46 10.53
N ASP A 18 -35.42 -28.14 10.53
CA ASP A 18 -34.96 -27.34 9.38
C ASP A 18 -33.48 -27.02 9.53
N SER A 19 -32.63 -27.92 9.02
CA SER A 19 -31.19 -27.66 8.90
C SER A 19 -30.98 -26.36 8.08
N TYR A 20 -30.57 -25.29 8.76
CA TYR A 20 -30.30 -24.02 8.12
C TYR A 20 -29.14 -24.19 7.13
N ARG A 21 -29.45 -24.20 5.83
CA ARG A 21 -28.46 -24.29 4.76
C ARG A 21 -28.32 -22.93 4.08
N TYR A 22 -27.16 -22.32 4.26
CA TYR A 22 -26.84 -21.04 3.66
C TYR A 22 -26.60 -21.21 2.15
N ASP A 23 -27.42 -20.56 1.32
CA ASP A 23 -27.21 -20.45 -0.14
C ASP A 23 -26.53 -19.10 -0.47
N PRO A 24 -25.26 -19.11 -0.91
CA PRO A 24 -24.54 -17.90 -1.29
C PRO A 24 -24.89 -17.37 -2.69
N ALA A 25 -25.69 -18.07 -3.50
CA ALA A 25 -25.95 -17.68 -4.88
C ALA A 25 -26.61 -16.29 -4.98
N GLY A 26 -25.98 -15.38 -5.73
CA GLY A 26 -26.46 -14.01 -5.95
C GLY A 26 -26.25 -13.03 -4.79
N LYS A 27 -25.66 -13.46 -3.66
CA LYS A 27 -25.28 -12.58 -2.55
C LYS A 27 -23.87 -12.01 -2.78
N ARG A 28 -23.61 -10.80 -2.25
CA ARG A 28 -22.25 -10.26 -2.22
C ARG A 28 -21.39 -11.17 -1.36
N ASP A 29 -20.28 -11.65 -1.91
CA ASP A 29 -19.36 -12.53 -1.20
C ASP A 29 -18.75 -11.76 -0.01
N PRO A 30 -18.98 -12.20 1.24
CA PRO A 30 -18.48 -11.52 2.44
C PRO A 30 -16.97 -11.59 2.60
N PHE A 31 -16.28 -12.44 1.82
CA PHE A 31 -14.83 -12.62 1.85
C PHE A 31 -14.13 -12.04 0.61
N PHE A 32 -14.88 -11.55 -0.38
CA PHE A 32 -14.27 -10.73 -1.42
C PHE A 32 -13.84 -9.39 -0.84
N SER A 33 -12.52 -9.17 -0.79
CA SER A 33 -11.96 -7.90 -0.37
C SER A 33 -12.46 -6.79 -1.31
N PRO A 34 -13.09 -5.72 -0.78
CA PRO A 34 -13.48 -4.55 -1.57
C PRO A 34 -12.29 -3.93 -2.33
N LEU A 35 -11.06 -4.12 -1.83
CA LEU A 35 -9.84 -3.60 -2.43
C LEU A 35 -9.50 -4.26 -3.77
N TYR A 36 -9.96 -5.50 -4.01
CA TYR A 36 -9.68 -6.19 -5.27
C TYR A 36 -10.37 -5.53 -6.47
N ARG A 37 -11.46 -4.78 -6.25
CA ARG A 37 -12.14 -4.02 -7.33
C ARG A 37 -11.49 -2.68 -7.64
N VAL A 38 -10.59 -2.20 -6.79
CA VAL A 38 -9.93 -0.89 -6.96
C VAL A 38 -8.79 -0.97 -7.98
N THR A 39 -8.29 -2.16 -8.32
CA THR A 39 -7.12 -2.31 -9.19
C THR A 39 -7.42 -2.24 -10.70
N GLU A 40 -8.68 -2.22 -11.13
CA GLU A 40 -9.03 -2.26 -12.56
C GLU A 40 -9.50 -0.92 -13.16
N GLN A 41 -9.67 0.13 -12.35
CA GLN A 41 -10.02 1.47 -12.86
C GLN A 41 -9.34 2.56 -12.03
N GLY A 42 -8.26 3.12 -12.57
CA GLY A 42 -7.54 4.26 -11.99
C GLY A 42 -7.20 5.29 -13.05
N ASP A 43 -8.23 5.91 -13.62
CA ASP A 43 -8.07 7.18 -14.33
C ASP A 43 -7.60 8.24 -13.33
N MET A 44 -6.53 8.94 -13.70
CA MET A 44 -5.91 10.06 -12.98
C MET A 44 -6.95 11.14 -12.61
N THR A 45 -7.55 11.02 -11.43
CA THR A 45 -8.35 12.08 -10.81
C THR A 45 -7.91 12.23 -9.36
N SER A 46 -7.59 13.47 -9.00
CA SER A 46 -6.81 13.93 -7.83
C SER A 46 -7.36 13.61 -6.43
N ASP A 47 -8.22 12.61 -6.24
CA ASP A 47 -8.73 12.21 -4.92
C ASP A 47 -8.57 10.70 -4.66
N GLU A 48 -7.70 10.05 -5.42
CA GLU A 48 -7.25 8.70 -5.11
C GLU A 48 -6.46 8.74 -3.80
N ALA A 49 -6.86 7.92 -2.83
CA ALA A 49 -6.25 7.89 -1.51
C ALA A 49 -4.75 7.61 -1.63
N LYS A 50 -3.93 8.68 -1.55
CA LYS A 50 -2.48 8.59 -1.70
C LYS A 50 -1.92 7.50 -0.79
N THR A 51 -1.15 6.59 -1.37
CA THR A 51 -0.40 5.58 -0.60
C THR A 51 0.61 6.29 0.32
N PRO A 52 1.06 5.64 1.41
CA PRO A 52 2.11 6.21 2.26
C PRO A 52 3.35 6.67 1.47
N LEU A 53 3.73 5.92 0.41
CA LEU A 53 4.87 6.23 -0.45
C LEU A 53 4.71 7.54 -1.24
N GLN A 54 3.48 7.94 -1.57
CA GLN A 54 3.17 9.15 -2.35
C GLN A 54 2.94 10.39 -1.49
N ARG A 55 3.01 10.26 -0.16
CA ARG A 55 2.82 11.38 0.78
C ARG A 55 4.15 12.01 1.23
N LEU A 56 5.25 11.29 1.05
CA LEU A 56 6.58 11.68 1.49
C LEU A 56 7.42 12.11 0.28
N ASP A 57 8.43 12.93 0.53
CA ASP A 57 9.41 13.32 -0.50
C ASP A 57 10.48 12.23 -0.67
N LEU A 58 11.08 12.13 -1.87
CA LEU A 58 12.12 11.12 -2.13
C LEU A 58 13.31 11.18 -1.17
N GLY A 59 13.67 12.37 -0.69
CA GLY A 59 14.77 12.55 0.26
C GLY A 59 14.49 11.96 1.65
N GLN A 60 13.25 11.60 1.96
CA GLN A 60 12.87 10.96 3.22
C GLN A 60 13.01 9.44 3.16
N PHE A 61 13.19 8.88 1.97
CA PHE A 61 13.39 7.46 1.78
C PHE A 61 14.89 7.13 1.69
N LYS A 62 15.24 5.97 2.21
CA LYS A 62 16.57 5.36 2.10
C LYS A 62 16.43 4.02 1.42
N VAL A 63 17.25 3.76 0.40
CA VAL A 63 17.32 2.41 -0.19
C VAL A 63 18.17 1.55 0.73
N VAL A 64 17.58 0.49 1.29
CA VAL A 64 18.22 -0.39 2.27
C VAL A 64 18.72 -1.67 1.61
N GLY A 65 18.03 -2.16 0.57
CA GLY A 65 18.41 -3.38 -0.12
C GLY A 65 17.83 -3.47 -1.52
N ILE A 66 18.50 -4.24 -2.38
CA ILE A 66 18.08 -4.47 -3.76
C ILE A 66 18.23 -5.97 -4.06
N ILE A 67 17.20 -6.54 -4.69
CA ILE A 67 17.11 -7.94 -5.09
C ILE A 67 16.97 -7.97 -6.61
N LEU A 68 18.01 -8.44 -7.30
CA LEU A 68 18.06 -8.49 -8.77
C LEU A 68 17.82 -9.89 -9.35
N GLU A 69 18.09 -10.95 -8.58
CA GLU A 69 17.98 -12.35 -9.04
C GLU A 69 16.53 -12.85 -9.05
N THR A 70 15.61 -12.02 -9.55
CA THR A 70 14.20 -12.30 -9.70
C THR A 70 13.75 -11.86 -11.08
N PRO A 71 12.70 -12.48 -11.66
CA PRO A 71 12.15 -12.05 -12.96
C PRO A 71 11.77 -10.56 -12.98
N GLU A 72 11.37 -10.05 -11.82
CA GLU A 72 11.09 -8.63 -11.59
C GLU A 72 11.98 -8.15 -10.43
N PRO A 73 12.96 -7.27 -10.67
CA PRO A 73 13.80 -6.69 -9.63
C PRO A 73 12.96 -5.98 -8.56
N LYS A 74 13.38 -6.11 -7.30
CA LYS A 74 12.71 -5.50 -6.15
C LYS A 74 13.70 -4.72 -5.30
N ALA A 75 13.24 -3.66 -4.64
CA ALA A 75 14.04 -2.92 -3.69
C ALA A 75 13.29 -2.77 -2.37
N LEU A 76 14.04 -2.77 -1.26
CA LEU A 76 13.56 -2.41 0.06
C LEU A 76 13.98 -0.96 0.32
N ILE A 77 12.98 -0.10 0.52
CA ILE A 77 13.16 1.29 0.93
C ILE A 77 12.62 1.48 2.34
N GLU A 78 13.20 2.39 3.11
CA GLU A 78 12.76 2.74 4.46
C GLU A 78 12.50 4.23 4.53
N ASP A 79 11.41 4.65 5.20
CA ASP A 79 11.17 6.06 5.47
C ASP A 79 11.92 6.57 6.72
N ASN A 80 11.80 7.86 7.02
CA ASN A 80 12.39 8.46 8.22
C ASN A 80 11.79 7.97 9.54
N SER A 81 10.66 7.27 9.50
CA SER A 81 9.98 6.67 10.67
C SER A 81 10.43 5.22 10.90
N GLY A 82 11.29 4.68 10.02
CA GLY A 82 11.78 3.30 10.09
C GLY A 82 10.82 2.27 9.49
N LEU A 83 9.79 2.71 8.74
CA LEU A 83 8.89 1.78 8.06
C LEU A 83 9.50 1.37 6.72
N GLY A 84 9.66 0.06 6.54
CA GLY A 84 10.17 -0.56 5.32
C GLY A 84 9.06 -0.87 4.32
N TYR A 85 9.31 -0.60 3.04
CA TYR A 85 8.43 -0.88 1.91
C TYR A 85 9.18 -1.61 0.81
N ILE A 86 8.56 -2.62 0.22
CA ILE A 86 9.09 -3.31 -0.96
C ILE A 86 8.49 -2.66 -2.20
N VAL A 87 9.34 -2.27 -3.13
CA VAL A 87 8.95 -1.58 -4.37
C VAL A 87 9.50 -2.28 -5.60
N THR A 88 8.81 -2.09 -6.72
CA THR A 88 9.20 -2.60 -8.06
C THR A 88 9.11 -1.48 -9.10
N SER A 89 9.62 -1.72 -10.30
CA SER A 89 9.47 -0.78 -11.42
C SER A 89 7.98 -0.46 -11.65
N GLY A 90 7.67 0.82 -11.85
CA GLY A 90 6.30 1.32 -11.98
C GLY A 90 5.61 1.72 -10.67
N THR A 91 6.22 1.44 -9.50
CA THR A 91 5.65 1.87 -8.21
C THR A 91 5.63 3.40 -8.12
N LEU A 92 4.49 3.96 -7.69
CA LEU A 92 4.33 5.39 -7.42
C LEU A 92 5.00 5.75 -6.09
N ILE A 93 5.87 6.74 -6.11
CA ILE A 93 6.69 7.16 -4.97
C ILE A 93 6.92 8.66 -5.03
N GLY A 94 7.02 9.32 -3.88
CA GLY A 94 7.26 10.75 -3.83
C GLY A 94 5.96 11.58 -3.91
N SER A 95 5.98 12.74 -3.26
CA SER A 95 4.87 13.71 -3.25
C SER A 95 4.60 14.32 -4.64
N ASN A 96 5.62 14.35 -5.49
CA ASN A 96 5.64 14.95 -6.83
C ASN A 96 5.18 13.99 -7.95
N GLY A 97 4.53 12.88 -7.57
CA GLY A 97 4.03 11.89 -8.52
C GLY A 97 5.15 11.13 -9.23
N GLY A 98 6.19 10.76 -8.47
CA GLY A 98 7.32 10.02 -8.98
C GLY A 98 6.96 8.57 -9.31
N VAL A 99 7.69 8.01 -10.28
CA VAL A 99 7.59 6.60 -10.71
C VAL A 99 8.97 5.98 -10.76
N ILE A 100 9.11 4.78 -10.20
CA ILE A 100 10.34 3.99 -10.34
C ILE A 100 10.49 3.53 -11.78
N LYS A 101 11.54 4.02 -12.48
CA LYS A 101 11.89 3.61 -13.85
C LYS A 101 12.63 2.28 -13.87
N SER A 102 13.66 2.16 -13.03
CA SER A 102 14.49 0.97 -12.96
C SER A 102 15.08 0.80 -11.56
N ILE A 103 15.38 -0.45 -11.24
CA ILE A 103 16.09 -0.85 -10.03
C ILE A 103 17.40 -1.47 -10.50
N GLU A 104 18.51 -0.82 -10.17
CA GLU A 104 19.87 -1.16 -10.56
C GLU A 104 20.66 -1.69 -9.33
N PRO A 105 21.82 -2.33 -9.49
CA PRO A 105 22.53 -2.97 -8.36
C PRO A 105 22.85 -2.06 -7.17
N ASN A 106 23.06 -0.77 -7.43
CA ASN A 106 23.52 0.21 -6.44
C ASN A 106 22.58 1.42 -6.30
N ARG A 107 21.46 1.46 -7.03
CA ARG A 107 20.54 2.61 -7.03
C ARG A 107 19.18 2.28 -7.61
N ILE A 108 18.21 3.15 -7.31
CA ILE A 108 16.90 3.19 -7.96
C ILE A 108 16.83 4.47 -8.80
N LEU A 109 16.37 4.37 -10.04
CA LEU A 109 16.09 5.53 -10.89
C LEU A 109 14.60 5.87 -10.78
N VAL A 110 14.30 7.11 -10.40
CA VAL A 110 12.95 7.61 -10.24
C VAL A 110 12.73 8.79 -11.18
N GLU A 111 11.63 8.77 -11.95
CA GLU A 111 11.19 9.91 -12.74
C GLU A 111 10.15 10.70 -11.91
N GLU A 112 10.44 11.96 -11.58
CA GLU A 112 9.53 12.88 -10.88
C GLU A 112 9.13 14.06 -11.77
N TYR A 113 8.06 14.76 -11.40
CA TYR A 113 7.64 15.99 -12.06
C TYR A 113 7.88 17.20 -11.17
N GLU A 114 8.64 18.18 -11.65
CA GLU A 114 8.78 19.47 -11.00
C GLU A 114 7.97 20.53 -11.76
N THR A 115 7.34 21.44 -11.02
CA THR A 115 6.57 22.54 -11.62
C THR A 115 7.42 23.80 -11.60
N ASP A 116 7.75 24.30 -12.80
CA ASP A 116 8.49 25.55 -12.96
C ASP A 116 7.64 26.77 -12.53
N PHE A 117 8.25 27.95 -12.37
CA PHE A 117 7.59 29.22 -12.01
C PHE A 117 6.45 29.60 -12.98
N PHE A 118 6.50 29.08 -14.21
CA PHE A 118 5.46 29.27 -15.24
C PHE A 118 4.35 28.21 -15.22
N GLY A 119 4.33 27.31 -14.23
CA GLY A 119 3.32 26.25 -14.09
C GLY A 119 3.51 25.07 -15.05
N LYS A 120 4.65 25.00 -15.75
CA LYS A 120 4.96 23.88 -16.64
C LYS A 120 5.52 22.72 -15.83
N ARG A 121 4.91 21.54 -15.97
CA ARG A 121 5.44 20.29 -15.40
C ARG A 121 6.56 19.77 -16.30
N GLN A 122 7.75 19.63 -15.74
CA GLN A 122 8.90 19.01 -16.41
C GLN A 122 9.28 17.73 -15.68
N ALA A 123 9.57 16.67 -16.43
CA ALA A 123 10.03 15.41 -15.87
C ALA A 123 11.54 15.48 -15.60
N PHE A 124 11.95 15.02 -14.42
CA PHE A 124 13.34 14.92 -13.99
C PHE A 124 13.63 13.51 -13.51
N GLU A 125 14.77 12.99 -13.90
CA GLU A 125 15.28 11.72 -13.38
C GLU A 125 16.12 11.97 -12.13
N LYS A 126 15.85 11.23 -11.07
CA LYS A 126 16.53 11.32 -9.79
C LYS A 126 17.02 9.95 -9.37
N GLU A 127 18.26 9.91 -8.95
CA GLU A 127 18.90 8.68 -8.47
C GLU A 127 18.77 8.58 -6.95
N MET A 128 18.35 7.41 -6.47
CA MET A 128 18.36 7.06 -5.05
C MET A 128 19.41 5.95 -4.82
N PRO A 129 20.59 6.29 -4.29
CA PRO A 129 21.65 5.30 -4.09
C PRO A 129 21.32 4.33 -2.94
N LEU A 130 21.82 3.10 -3.06
CA LEU A 130 21.81 2.11 -1.99
C LEU A 130 22.60 2.65 -0.79
N THR A 131 21.96 2.68 0.38
CA THR A 131 22.59 3.12 1.61
C THR A 131 23.51 2.01 2.09
N VAL A 132 24.83 2.23 1.98
CA VAL A 132 25.81 1.34 2.60
C VAL A 132 25.87 1.70 4.07
N ALA A 133 25.40 0.81 4.94
CA ALA A 133 25.59 0.99 6.37
C ALA A 133 27.10 0.95 6.66
N GLU A 134 27.66 2.07 7.15
CA GLU A 134 28.97 2.05 7.78
C GLU A 134 28.86 1.21 9.05
N SER A 135 29.30 -0.05 8.97
CA SER A 135 29.42 -0.90 10.12
C SER A 135 30.46 -0.30 11.06
N GLY A 136 30.01 0.17 12.23
CA GLY A 136 30.89 0.71 13.26
C GLY A 136 31.94 -0.31 13.69
N THR A 137 33.19 -0.08 13.27
CA THR A 137 34.38 -0.75 13.81
C THR A 137 34.98 0.11 14.92
N GLU A 138 34.30 0.24 16.06
CA GLU A 138 34.92 0.82 17.26
C GLU A 138 34.66 -0.06 18.49
N GLY A 139 35.45 -1.12 18.56
CA GLY A 139 35.54 -2.04 19.69
C GLY A 139 36.97 -2.54 19.87
N THR A 140 37.97 -1.64 19.83
CA THR A 140 39.33 -2.03 20.24
C THR A 140 39.44 -1.97 21.76
N SER A 141 39.37 -3.17 22.34
CA SER A 141 39.90 -3.53 23.64
C SER A 141 41.24 -2.85 23.93
N LYS A 142 41.31 -2.11 25.03
CA LYS A 142 42.59 -1.77 25.65
C LYS A 142 42.57 -2.23 27.10
N GLY A 143 42.83 -3.52 27.29
CA GLY A 143 43.39 -4.01 28.53
C GLY A 143 44.81 -3.46 28.68
N LYS A 144 45.08 -2.85 29.83
CA LYS A 144 46.40 -2.83 30.44
C LYS A 144 46.26 -2.76 31.94
#